data_AF-A0A1I2TTJ1-F1
#
_entry.id   AF-A0A1I2TTJ1-F1
#
_cell.length_a   1.000
_cell.length_b   1.000
_cell.length_c   1.000
_cell.angle_alpha   90.00
_cell.angle_beta   90.00
_cell.angle_gamma   90.00
#
_symmetry.space_group_name_H-M   'P 1'
#
loop_
_entity.id
_entity.type
_entity.pdbx_description
1 polymer ?
#
loop_
_entity_poly.entity_id
_entity_poly.type
_entity_poly.pdbx_seq_one_letter_code
_entity_poly.pdbx_strand_id
1 'polypeptide(L)'
;MEASPKKGRADWDNYLMRTLQYPAEARRLKETGTVLLKVKLDKTGIIQQISVLNPEQIHHSLAKEAIRVTKEYPNRWNPQTENGQPVPSEVRLPFRFLLETNVR
;
A
#
# COMPACT_ATOMS: atom_id res chain seq x y z
N MET A 1 -0.44 -14.51 14.11
CA MET A 1 0.48 -13.94 13.09
C MET A 1 -0.24 -12.80 12.40
N GLU A 2 0.41 -11.66 12.18
CA GLU A 2 -0.17 -10.54 11.45
C GLU A 2 -0.30 -10.84 9.95
N ALA A 3 -1.19 -10.12 9.27
CA ALA A 3 -1.38 -10.27 7.85
C ALA A 3 -0.17 -9.73 7.05
N SER A 4 0.25 -10.45 6.01
CA SER A 4 1.50 -10.19 5.27
C SER A 4 1.40 -10.64 3.81
N PRO A 5 2.27 -10.21 2.89
CA PRO A 5 2.24 -10.70 1.51
C PRO A 5 2.53 -12.21 1.46
N LYS A 6 1.77 -12.99 0.68
CA LYS A 6 1.87 -14.46 0.67
C LYS A 6 3.23 -14.99 0.23
N LYS A 7 3.89 -14.30 -0.71
CA LYS A 7 5.25 -14.62 -1.18
C LYS A 7 6.36 -14.00 -0.32
N GLY A 8 6.02 -13.46 0.84
CA GLY A 8 6.94 -12.80 1.75
C GLY A 8 7.18 -11.33 1.40
N ARG A 9 7.85 -10.63 2.32
CA ARG A 9 8.06 -9.18 2.24
C ARG A 9 8.87 -8.75 1.01
N ALA A 10 9.88 -9.53 0.63
CA ALA A 10 10.75 -9.24 -0.51
C ALA A 10 9.99 -9.21 -1.86
N ASP A 11 8.99 -10.07 -2.05
CA ASP A 11 8.18 -10.09 -3.28
C ASP A 11 7.36 -8.79 -3.42
N TRP A 12 6.75 -8.36 -2.32
CA TRP A 12 6.03 -7.08 -2.26
C TRP A 12 6.95 -5.89 -2.54
N ASP A 13 8.10 -5.83 -1.89
CA ASP A 13 9.05 -4.73 -2.08
C ASP A 13 9.57 -4.69 -3.53
N ASN A 14 9.91 -5.85 -4.11
CA ASN A 14 10.32 -5.97 -5.52
C ASN A 14 9.22 -5.55 -6.50
N TYR A 15 7.97 -5.91 -6.21
CA TYR A 15 6.82 -5.47 -6.99
C TYR A 15 6.66 -3.95 -6.95
N LEU A 16 6.74 -3.34 -5.76
CA LEU A 16 6.65 -1.89 -5.61
C LEU A 16 7.77 -1.16 -6.34
N MET A 17 9.01 -1.64 -6.26
CA MET A 17 10.15 -1.05 -6.98
C MET A 17 9.93 -0.98 -8.50
N ARG A 18 9.11 -1.88 -9.08
CA ARG A 18 8.84 -1.95 -10.52
C ARG A 18 7.57 -1.22 -10.94
N THR A 19 6.62 -1.07 -10.02
CA THR A 19 5.25 -0.65 -10.36
C THR A 19 4.81 0.65 -9.73
N LEU A 20 5.43 1.05 -8.62
CA LEU A 20 5.13 2.31 -7.94
C LEU A 20 5.68 3.48 -8.76
N GLN A 21 4.79 4.38 -9.15
CA GLN A 21 5.12 5.55 -9.94
C GLN A 21 4.92 6.80 -9.10
N TYR A 22 5.66 7.86 -9.41
CA TYR A 22 5.36 9.17 -8.85
C TYR A 22 4.36 9.89 -9.77
N PRO A 23 3.13 10.20 -9.32
CA PRO A 23 2.14 10.86 -10.15
C PRO A 23 2.63 12.20 -10.71
N ALA A 24 2.43 12.44 -12.01
CA ALA A 24 2.88 13.67 -12.67
C ALA A 24 2.32 14.94 -12.00
N GLU A 25 1.06 14.90 -11.56
CA GLU A 25 0.42 16.00 -10.84
C GLU A 25 1.12 16.29 -9.50
N ALA A 26 1.34 15.26 -8.67
CA ALA A 26 2.05 15.42 -7.40
C ALA A 26 3.48 15.93 -7.63
N ARG A 27 4.16 15.44 -8.68
CA ARG A 27 5.50 15.88 -9.04
C ARG A 27 5.53 17.37 -9.42
N ARG A 28 4.59 17.82 -10.25
CA ARG A 28 4.46 19.22 -10.66
C ARG A 28 4.22 20.16 -9.48
N LEU A 29 3.40 19.70 -8.52
CA LEU A 29 3.06 20.45 -7.32
C LEU A 29 4.09 20.28 -6.18
N LYS A 30 5.14 19.47 -6.39
CA LYS A 30 6.14 19.11 -5.37
C LYS A 30 5.53 18.52 -4.10
N GLU A 31 4.37 17.87 -4.24
CA GLU A 31 3.68 17.19 -3.15
C GLU A 31 4.46 15.98 -2.71
N THR A 32 4.69 15.82 -1.40
CA THR A 32 5.41 14.69 -0.80
C THR A 32 4.62 14.16 0.40
N GLY A 33 4.98 12.99 0.90
CA GLY A 33 4.39 12.48 2.13
C GLY A 33 4.32 10.96 2.18
N THR A 34 3.72 10.46 3.25
CA THR A 34 3.51 9.02 3.47
C THR A 34 2.02 8.71 3.42
N VAL A 35 1.56 8.05 2.35
CA VAL A 35 0.20 7.55 2.27
C VAL A 35 0.08 6.33 3.18
N LEU A 36 -0.82 6.37 4.16
CA LEU A 36 -1.08 5.22 5.01
C LEU A 36 -2.37 4.54 4.56
N LEU A 37 -2.25 3.38 3.92
CA LEU A 37 -3.41 2.58 3.55
C LEU A 37 -3.79 1.61 4.66
N LYS A 38 -5.09 1.41 4.84
CA LYS A 38 -5.70 0.30 5.56
C LYS A 38 -6.38 -0.61 4.54
N VAL A 39 -5.95 -1.86 4.50
CA VAL A 39 -6.46 -2.89 3.59
C VAL A 39 -7.19 -3.93 4.43
N LYS A 40 -8.49 -4.13 4.19
CA LYS A 40 -9.25 -5.23 4.78
C LYS A 40 -9.16 -6.44 3.87
N LEU A 41 -8.87 -7.59 4.48
CA LEU A 41 -8.74 -8.88 3.84
C LEU A 41 -9.81 -9.82 4.38
N ASP A 42 -10.33 -10.70 3.52
CA ASP A 42 -11.09 -11.86 3.99
C ASP A 42 -10.19 -12.98 4.50
N LYS A 43 -10.80 -14.07 4.99
CA LYS A 43 -10.10 -15.29 5.44
C LYS A 43 -9.30 -16.02 4.36
N THR A 44 -9.42 -15.63 3.09
CA THR A 44 -8.67 -16.20 1.96
C THR A 44 -7.51 -15.30 1.53
N GLY A 45 -7.35 -14.13 2.17
CA GLY A 45 -6.32 -13.15 1.84
C GLY A 45 -6.63 -12.30 0.61
N ILE A 46 -7.90 -12.25 0.18
CA ILE A 46 -8.36 -11.38 -0.90
C ILE A 46 -8.71 -10.00 -0.31
N ILE A 47 -8.32 -8.96 -1.02
CA ILE A 47 -8.64 -7.57 -0.67
C ILE A 47 -10.14 -7.34 -0.82
N GLN A 48 -10.78 -6.92 0.27
CA GLN A 48 -12.20 -6.56 0.31
C GLN A 48 -12.40 -5.05 0.27
N GLN A 49 -11.53 -4.30 0.94
CA GLN A 49 -11.62 -2.84 1.03
C GLN A 49 -10.24 -2.21 1.19
N ILE A 50 -10.04 -1.04 0.58
CA ILE A 50 -8.86 -0.19 0.80
C ILE A 50 -9.34 1.20 1.19
N SER A 51 -8.77 1.77 2.25
CA SER A 51 -9.03 3.13 2.71
C SER A 51 -7.73 3.85 3.04
N VAL A 52 -7.68 5.16 2.79
CA VAL A 52 -6.56 6.01 3.22
C VAL A 52 -6.83 6.47 4.65
N LEU A 53 -5.88 6.25 5.57
CA LEU A 53 -6.02 6.61 6.98
C LEU A 53 -5.69 8.09 7.26
N ASN A 54 -4.92 8.73 6.39
CA ASN A 54 -4.51 10.13 6.51
C ASN A 54 -4.89 10.97 5.28
N PRO A 55 -6.17 10.98 4.84
CA PRO A 55 -6.59 11.63 3.61
C PRO A 55 -6.37 13.15 3.62
N GLU A 56 -6.43 13.79 4.79
CA GLU A 56 -6.25 15.24 4.94
C GLU A 56 -4.79 15.70 4.77
N GLN A 57 -3.83 14.78 4.93
CA GLN A 57 -2.39 15.08 4.88
C GLN A 57 -1.76 14.72 3.53
N ILE A 58 -2.53 14.14 2.61
CA ILE A 58 -2.02 13.49 1.42
C ILE A 58 -2.75 13.99 0.19
N HIS A 59 -1.97 14.48 -0.77
CA HIS A 59 -2.51 14.85 -2.06
C HIS A 59 -3.18 13.65 -2.76
N HIS A 60 -4.37 13.87 -3.35
CA HIS A 60 -5.23 12.82 -3.90
C HIS A 60 -4.54 11.92 -4.93
N SER A 61 -3.62 12.47 -5.71
CA SER A 61 -2.88 11.70 -6.72
C SER A 61 -1.91 10.69 -6.11
N LEU A 62 -1.25 11.02 -4.99
CA LEU A 62 -0.40 10.07 -4.24
C LEU A 62 -1.25 8.92 -3.66
N ALA A 63 -2.41 9.27 -3.09
CA ALA A 63 -3.36 8.29 -2.57
C ALA A 63 -3.88 7.33 -3.66
N LYS A 64 -4.29 7.87 -4.82
CA LYS A 64 -4.75 7.08 -5.97
C LYS A 64 -3.71 6.07 -6.42
N GLU A 65 -2.45 6.48 -6.49
CA GLU A 65 -1.36 5.62 -6.91
C GLU A 65 -1.07 4.50 -5.91
N ALA A 66 -1.00 4.81 -4.62
CA ALA A 66 -0.85 3.80 -3.57
C ALA A 66 -1.99 2.77 -3.61
N ILE A 67 -3.23 3.22 -3.85
CA ILE A 67 -4.40 2.34 -4.01
C ILE A 67 -4.25 1.47 -5.27
N ARG A 68 -3.85 2.04 -6.41
CA ARG A 68 -3.68 1.32 -7.67
C ARG A 68 -2.70 0.16 -7.51
N VAL A 69 -1.48 0.42 -7.04
CA VAL A 69 -0.46 -0.64 -6.90
C VAL A 69 -0.90 -1.71 -5.91
N THR A 70 -1.63 -1.36 -4.86
CA THR A 70 -2.15 -2.32 -3.89
C THR A 70 -3.21 -3.23 -4.51
N LYS A 71 -4.09 -2.68 -5.37
CA LYS A 71 -5.13 -3.45 -6.07
C LYS A 71 -4.56 -4.35 -7.18
N GLU A 72 -3.55 -3.86 -7.88
CA GLU A 72 -2.93 -4.57 -9.02
C GLU A 72 -1.87 -5.59 -8.62
N TYR A 73 -1.57 -5.70 -7.33
CA TYR A 73 -0.61 -6.67 -6.83
C TYR A 73 -1.07 -8.11 -7.18
N PRO A 74 -0.28 -8.86 -7.97
CA PRO A 74 -0.75 -10.12 -8.56
C PRO A 74 -0.82 -11.28 -7.56
N ASN A 75 -0.21 -11.14 -6.38
CA ASN A 75 -0.17 -12.18 -5.37
C ASN A 75 -1.18 -11.91 -4.24
N ARG A 76 -1.55 -12.97 -3.53
CA ARG A 76 -2.47 -12.87 -2.37
C ARG A 76 -1.75 -12.38 -1.12
N TRP A 77 -2.55 -11.98 -0.13
CA TRP A 77 -2.09 -11.76 1.23
C TRP A 77 -2.27 -13.05 2.04
N ASN A 78 -1.42 -13.26 3.04
CA ASN A 78 -1.68 -14.17 4.14
C ASN A 78 -2.55 -13.40 5.15
N PRO A 79 -3.79 -13.85 5.43
CA PRO A 79 -4.59 -13.24 6.49
C PRO A 79 -4.00 -13.59 7.86
N GLN A 80 -4.46 -12.88 8.89
CA GLN A 80 -4.19 -13.26 10.27
C GLN A 80 -4.73 -14.66 10.57
N THR A 81 -4.02 -15.38 11.42
CA THR A 81 -4.46 -16.68 11.94
C THR A 81 -4.66 -16.63 13.44
N GLU A 82 -5.81 -17.12 13.90
CA GLU A 82 -6.18 -17.28 15.31
C GLU A 82 -6.46 -18.76 15.59
N ASN A 83 -5.83 -19.35 16.59
CA ASN A 83 -5.95 -20.77 16.91
C ASN A 83 -5.75 -21.71 15.69
N GLY A 84 -4.83 -21.34 14.79
CA GLY A 84 -4.55 -22.09 13.57
C GLY A 84 -5.55 -21.88 12.42
N GLN A 85 -6.57 -21.04 12.60
CA GLN A 85 -7.59 -20.77 11.59
C GLN A 85 -7.44 -19.35 11.01
N PRO A 86 -7.58 -19.17 9.68
CA PRO A 86 -7.51 -17.85 9.07
C PRO A 86 -8.77 -17.04 9.39
N VAL A 87 -8.58 -15.79 9.81
CA VAL A 87 -9.66 -14.84 10.14
C VAL A 87 -9.62 -13.62 9.23
N PRO A 88 -10.75 -12.91 9.02
CA PRO A 88 -10.73 -11.59 8.40
C PRO A 88 -9.72 -10.68 9.11
N SER A 89 -8.94 -9.94 8.33
CA SER A 89 -7.78 -9.24 8.87
C SER A 89 -7.55 -7.89 8.20
N GLU A 90 -6.68 -7.09 8.81
CA GLU A 90 -6.35 -5.77 8.31
C GLU A 90 -4.83 -5.63 8.17
N VAL A 91 -4.38 -5.03 7.07
CA VAL A 91 -2.98 -4.68 6.84
C VAL A 91 -2.84 -3.18 6.72
N ARG A 92 -1.81 -2.61 7.35
CA ARG A 92 -1.43 -1.21 7.18
C ARG A 92 -0.20 -1.11 6.28
N LEU A 93 -0.32 -0.35 5.20
CA LEU A 93 0.73 -0.20 4.19
C LEU A 93 1.15 1.26 4.07
N PRO A 94 2.36 1.63 4.54
CA PRO A 94 2.91 2.95 4.32
C PRO A 94 3.56 3.05 2.94
N PHE A 95 3.19 4.05 2.15
CA PHE A 95 3.81 4.41 0.87
C PHE A 95 4.46 5.78 0.99
N ARG A 96 5.79 5.82 1.00
CA ARG A 96 6.56 7.05 1.15
C ARG A 96 6.89 7.63 -0.24
N PHE A 97 6.37 8.80 -0.53
CA PHE A 97 6.69 9.58 -1.72
C PHE A 97 7.64 10.71 -1.32
N LEU A 98 8.88 10.62 -1.82
CA LEU A 98 9.91 11.62 -1.63
C LEU A 98 10.28 12.21 -2.98
N LEU A 99 10.43 13.53 -3.01
CA LEU A 99 10.92 14.24 -4.17
C LEU A 99 12.27 14.81 -3.74
N GLU A 100 13.37 14.27 -4.28
CA GLU A 100 14.69 14.86 -4.07
C GLU A 100 14.65 16.27 -4.66
N THR A 101 14.57 17.26 -3.77
CA THR A 101 14.80 18.63 -4.17
C THR A 101 16.29 18.81 -4.15
N ASN A 102 16.94 18.71 -5.32
CA ASN A 102 18.28 19.27 -5.47
C ASN A 102 18.16 20.78 -5.25
N VAL A 103 18.36 21.21 -4.00
CA VAL A 103 18.68 22.59 -3.70
C VAL A 103 20.09 22.78 -4.23
N ARG A 104 20.20 23.40 -5.42
CA ARG A 104 21.45 23.98 -5.89
C ARG A 104 21.68 25.31 -5.21
#